data_AF-A0A498G6W3-F1
#
_entry.id   AF-A0A498G6W3-F1
#
_cell.length_a   1.000
_cell.length_b   1.000
_cell.length_c   1.000
_cell.angle_alpha   90.00
_cell.angle_beta   90.00
_cell.angle_gamma   90.00
#
_symmetry.space_group_name_H-M   'P 1'
#
loop_
_entity.id
_entity.type
_entity.pdbx_description
1 polymer ?
#
loop_
_entity_poly.entity_id
_entity_poly.type
_entity_poly.pdbx_seq_one_letter_code
_entity_poly.pdbx_strand_id
1 'polypeptide(L)'
;MSSRAVAVIRKSQGADDDVALQLQREEVPALAHDLAEEVETVDLGVHTGFSVHTKSVDDERIDAHPEVEELLADLRSGEYDHLVAYDDTRLARDQFYWELKRAATLGECELAFVEEPPEDELTFRVQRAVESDVKRREIEKSQAALDAREERGDDHGRPPFGLRFDEDGRRWVPDRESGEFATALEVVRCREEGLSWRDVEEETGVSRSTARGIYDRRERYLQEAEASVS
;
A
#
# COMPACT_ATOMS: atom_id res chain seq x y z
N MET A 1 -23.50 -19.78 27.81
CA MET A 1 -22.68 -19.71 26.58
C MET A 1 -21.52 -18.81 26.93
N SER A 2 -20.30 -19.19 26.53
CA SER A 2 -19.10 -18.34 26.67
C SER A 2 -19.29 -17.14 25.73
N SER A 3 -19.03 -15.92 26.21
CA SER A 3 -19.14 -14.74 25.36
C SER A 3 -17.94 -14.68 24.42
N ARG A 4 -18.20 -14.32 23.16
CA ARG A 4 -17.19 -14.30 22.09
C ARG A 4 -17.08 -12.91 21.48
N ALA A 5 -15.84 -12.45 21.30
CA ALA A 5 -15.53 -11.23 20.59
C ALA A 5 -14.62 -11.50 19.39
N VAL A 6 -14.74 -10.66 18.37
CA VAL A 6 -13.79 -10.59 17.26
C VAL A 6 -13.11 -9.22 17.24
N ALA A 7 -11.79 -9.22 17.31
CA ALA A 7 -10.93 -8.05 17.23
C ALA A 7 -10.48 -7.84 15.77
N VAL A 8 -10.84 -6.71 15.17
CA VAL A 8 -10.47 -6.35 13.80
C VAL A 8 -9.39 -5.28 13.79
N ILE A 9 -8.26 -5.61 13.17
CA ILE A 9 -7.10 -4.72 13.05
C ILE A 9 -6.85 -4.44 11.58
N ARG A 10 -6.70 -3.15 11.23
CA ARG A 10 -6.41 -2.75 9.86
C ARG A 10 -5.77 -1.37 9.80
N LYS A 11 -4.70 -1.24 9.03
CA LYS A 11 -4.18 0.07 8.61
C LYS A 11 -4.39 0.27 7.12
N SER A 12 -4.85 1.46 6.73
CA SER A 12 -5.16 1.71 5.32
C SER A 12 -3.95 1.83 4.41
N GLN A 13 -2.85 2.37 4.91
CA GLN A 13 -1.62 2.67 4.17
C GLN A 13 -0.47 2.73 5.17
N GLY A 14 0.74 2.41 4.73
CA GLY A 14 1.93 2.37 5.57
C GLY A 14 2.67 1.03 5.44
N ALA A 15 3.52 0.74 6.41
CA ALA A 15 4.21 -0.53 6.56
C ALA A 15 3.72 -1.27 7.82
N ASP A 16 3.91 -2.59 7.85
CA ASP A 16 3.43 -3.43 8.97
C ASP A 16 4.17 -3.18 10.30
N ASP A 17 5.33 -2.55 10.25
CA ASP A 17 6.14 -2.13 11.40
C ASP A 17 5.78 -0.73 11.92
N ASP A 18 4.76 -0.09 11.34
CA ASP A 18 4.32 1.21 11.79
C ASP A 18 3.77 1.16 13.22
N VAL A 19 4.21 2.12 14.05
CA VAL A 19 3.79 2.28 15.46
C VAL A 19 2.27 2.28 15.62
N ALA A 20 1.54 2.91 14.69
CA ALA A 20 0.08 2.96 14.73
C ALA A 20 -0.63 1.62 14.46
N LEU A 21 0.03 0.65 13.79
CA LEU A 21 -0.52 -0.69 13.63
C LEU A 21 -0.18 -1.56 14.85
N GLN A 22 1.02 -1.40 15.41
CA GLN A 22 1.41 -2.06 16.66
C GLN A 22 0.49 -1.65 17.82
N LEU A 23 0.15 -0.37 17.94
CA LEU A 23 -0.80 0.10 18.95
C LEU A 23 -2.17 -0.59 18.82
N GLN A 24 -2.68 -0.77 17.58
CA GLN A 24 -3.95 -1.48 17.36
C GLN A 24 -3.86 -2.96 17.75
N ARG A 25 -2.73 -3.62 17.47
CA ARG A 25 -2.47 -5.02 17.86
C ARG A 25 -2.41 -5.22 19.37
N GLU A 26 -2.17 -4.17 20.13
CA GLU A 26 -2.18 -4.20 21.60
C GLU A 26 -3.55 -3.82 22.15
N GLU A 27 -4.12 -2.69 21.73
CA GLU A 27 -5.31 -2.11 22.37
C GLU A 27 -6.63 -2.78 21.94
N VAL A 28 -6.75 -3.21 20.69
CA VAL A 28 -8.00 -3.81 20.19
C VAL A 28 -8.24 -5.18 20.84
N PRO A 29 -7.27 -6.12 20.88
CA PRO A 29 -7.46 -7.38 21.59
C PRO A 29 -7.64 -7.18 23.10
N ALA A 30 -7.00 -6.18 23.71
CA ALA A 30 -7.19 -5.86 25.12
C ALA A 30 -8.65 -5.49 25.42
N LEU A 31 -9.24 -4.58 24.63
CA LEU A 31 -10.66 -4.24 24.76
C LEU A 31 -11.57 -5.45 24.49
N ALA A 32 -11.25 -6.29 23.51
CA ALA A 32 -12.03 -7.50 23.25
C ALA A 32 -12.00 -8.48 24.42
N HIS A 33 -10.86 -8.65 25.08
CA HIS A 33 -10.73 -9.48 26.29
C HIS A 33 -11.45 -8.90 27.51
N ASP A 34 -11.64 -7.58 27.58
CA ASP A 34 -12.45 -6.97 28.63
C ASP A 34 -13.95 -7.22 28.43
N LEU A 35 -14.38 -7.46 27.18
CA LEU A 35 -15.78 -7.67 26.80
C LEU A 35 -16.19 -9.14 26.71
N ALA A 36 -15.27 -10.03 26.36
CA ALA A 36 -15.57 -11.44 26.08
C ALA A 36 -14.53 -12.41 26.67
N GLU A 37 -14.99 -13.62 26.99
CA GLU A 37 -14.12 -14.70 27.49
C GLU A 37 -13.25 -15.29 26.38
N GLU A 38 -13.80 -15.39 25.17
CA GLU A 38 -13.13 -15.90 23.98
C GLU A 38 -12.95 -14.78 22.96
N VAL A 39 -11.72 -14.60 22.48
CA VAL A 39 -11.37 -13.57 21.51
C VAL A 39 -10.72 -14.19 20.30
N GLU A 40 -11.28 -13.89 19.14
CA GLU A 40 -10.67 -14.14 17.84
C GLU A 40 -10.13 -12.83 17.27
N THR A 41 -9.10 -12.90 16.42
CA THR A 41 -8.48 -11.71 15.83
C THR A 41 -8.39 -11.85 14.32
N VAL A 42 -8.96 -10.88 13.63
CA VAL A 42 -8.86 -10.66 12.19
C VAL A 42 -7.89 -9.49 11.98
N ASP A 43 -6.62 -9.82 11.72
CA ASP A 43 -5.56 -8.83 11.48
C ASP A 43 -5.25 -8.73 9.98
N LEU A 44 -5.84 -7.74 9.33
CA LEU A 44 -5.65 -7.46 7.91
C LEU A 44 -4.33 -6.73 7.61
N GLY A 45 -3.55 -6.37 8.64
CA GLY A 45 -2.32 -5.61 8.49
C GLY A 45 -2.52 -4.29 7.71
N VAL A 46 -1.67 -4.05 6.72
CA VAL A 46 -1.87 -2.95 5.75
C VAL A 46 -2.79 -3.41 4.61
N HIS A 47 -4.06 -3.02 4.70
CA HIS A 47 -5.06 -3.31 3.67
C HIS A 47 -5.98 -2.10 3.43
N THR A 48 -6.43 -1.90 2.20
CA THR A 48 -7.38 -0.81 1.91
C THR A 48 -8.69 -0.95 2.70
N GLY A 49 -9.32 0.17 3.00
CA GLY A 49 -10.62 0.21 3.69
C GLY A 49 -11.79 0.49 2.75
N PHE A 50 -11.53 0.54 1.45
CA PHE A 50 -12.51 0.88 0.43
C PHE A 50 -13.05 -0.39 -0.23
N SER A 51 -14.35 -0.38 -0.48
CA SER A 51 -15.12 -1.46 -1.09
C SER A 51 -15.47 -1.14 -2.54
N VAL A 52 -16.33 -1.96 -3.15
CA VAL A 52 -16.90 -1.71 -4.48
C VAL A 52 -17.64 -0.37 -4.58
N HIS A 53 -18.06 0.22 -3.44
CA HIS A 53 -18.70 1.54 -3.41
C HIS A 53 -17.76 2.69 -3.78
N THR A 54 -16.44 2.48 -3.71
CA THR A 54 -15.43 3.49 -4.03
C THR A 54 -14.44 3.03 -5.09
N LYS A 55 -14.07 1.74 -5.09
CA LYS A 55 -13.05 1.16 -5.96
C LYS A 55 -13.68 0.25 -7.02
N SER A 56 -12.99 0.08 -8.14
CA SER A 56 -13.46 -0.79 -9.22
C SER A 56 -13.33 -2.28 -8.85
N VAL A 57 -13.99 -3.13 -9.64
CA VAL A 57 -13.96 -4.60 -9.45
C VAL A 57 -12.58 -5.22 -9.68
N ASP A 58 -11.67 -4.51 -10.34
CA ASP A 58 -10.32 -4.97 -10.62
C ASP A 58 -9.28 -4.46 -9.59
N ASP A 59 -9.67 -3.51 -8.73
CA ASP A 59 -8.81 -3.00 -7.67
C ASP A 59 -8.82 -3.91 -6.44
N GLU A 60 -7.80 -3.78 -5.58
CA GLU A 60 -7.82 -4.32 -4.22
C GLU A 60 -8.94 -3.65 -3.40
N ARG A 61 -9.81 -4.43 -2.76
CA ARG A 61 -10.96 -3.95 -1.97
C ARG A 61 -11.17 -4.73 -0.69
N ILE A 62 -11.71 -4.06 0.33
CA ILE A 62 -11.98 -4.69 1.64
C ILE A 62 -13.08 -5.74 1.59
N ASP A 63 -14.11 -5.52 0.77
CA ASP A 63 -15.27 -6.39 0.60
C ASP A 63 -14.98 -7.64 -0.26
N ALA A 64 -13.76 -7.74 -0.80
CA ALA A 64 -13.26 -8.91 -1.52
C ALA A 64 -12.20 -9.69 -0.72
N HIS A 65 -11.87 -9.25 0.50
CA HIS A 65 -10.88 -9.94 1.33
C HIS A 65 -11.53 -11.17 1.99
N PRO A 66 -10.95 -12.38 1.87
CA PRO A 66 -11.59 -13.62 2.36
C PRO A 66 -11.95 -13.57 3.85
N GLU A 67 -11.06 -13.08 4.71
CA GLU A 67 -11.35 -12.95 6.16
C GLU A 67 -12.48 -11.96 6.45
N VAL A 68 -12.69 -10.95 5.59
CA VAL A 68 -13.79 -9.99 5.74
C VAL A 68 -15.11 -10.60 5.25
N GLU A 69 -15.08 -11.42 4.19
CA GLU A 69 -16.24 -12.17 3.72
C GLU A 69 -16.70 -13.19 4.79
N GLU A 70 -15.76 -13.90 5.41
CA GLU A 70 -16.01 -14.83 6.51
C GLU A 70 -16.55 -14.11 7.75
N LEU A 71 -15.87 -13.06 8.20
CA LEU A 71 -16.33 -12.20 9.30
C LEU A 71 -17.78 -11.72 9.08
N LEU A 72 -18.12 -11.31 7.85
CA LEU A 72 -19.45 -10.82 7.53
C LEU A 72 -20.51 -11.94 7.55
N ALA A 73 -20.14 -13.20 7.27
CA ALA A 73 -21.00 -14.36 7.46
C ALA A 73 -21.18 -14.70 8.95
N ASP A 74 -20.11 -14.66 9.73
CA ASP A 74 -20.11 -15.00 11.16
C ASP A 74 -20.86 -13.97 12.01
N LEU A 75 -20.69 -12.69 11.68
CA LEU A 75 -21.50 -11.62 12.27
C LEU A 75 -22.99 -11.80 12.00
N ARG A 76 -23.38 -12.36 10.84
CA ARG A 76 -24.80 -12.60 10.50
C ARG A 76 -25.36 -13.84 11.17
N SER A 77 -24.53 -14.84 11.43
CA SER A 77 -24.94 -16.09 12.09
C SER A 77 -25.06 -15.91 13.61
N GLY A 78 -24.51 -14.83 14.16
CA GLY A 78 -24.46 -14.58 15.60
C GLY A 78 -23.33 -15.35 16.30
N GLU A 79 -22.23 -15.58 15.59
CA GLU A 79 -21.06 -16.28 16.14
C GLU A 79 -20.34 -15.46 17.24
N TYR A 80 -20.45 -14.13 17.17
CA TYR A 80 -19.80 -13.19 18.08
C TYR A 80 -20.83 -12.29 18.77
N ASP A 81 -20.64 -12.06 20.07
CA ASP A 81 -21.39 -11.07 20.85
C ASP A 81 -20.83 -9.66 20.65
N HIS A 82 -19.52 -9.54 20.37
CA HIS A 82 -18.84 -8.25 20.21
C HIS A 82 -17.93 -8.18 18.97
N LEU A 83 -18.04 -7.10 18.21
CA LEU A 83 -17.12 -6.71 17.14
C LEU A 83 -16.31 -5.51 17.60
N VAL A 84 -15.01 -5.72 17.79
CA VAL A 84 -14.11 -4.71 18.38
C VAL A 84 -13.13 -4.23 17.34
N ALA A 85 -12.97 -2.90 17.22
CA ALA A 85 -11.96 -2.30 16.35
C ALA A 85 -11.34 -1.07 17.03
N TYR A 86 -10.25 -0.54 16.48
CA TYR A 86 -9.66 0.68 17.05
C TYR A 86 -10.57 1.89 16.86
N ASP A 87 -11.02 2.11 15.63
CA ASP A 87 -12.00 3.11 15.23
C ASP A 87 -12.90 2.50 14.15
N ASP A 88 -14.00 3.16 13.84
CA ASP A 88 -14.95 2.72 12.81
C ASP A 88 -14.33 2.69 11.41
N THR A 89 -13.32 3.52 11.16
CA THR A 89 -12.61 3.55 9.88
C THR A 89 -11.82 2.27 9.64
N ARG A 90 -11.44 1.52 10.68
CA ARG A 90 -10.77 0.21 10.54
C ARG A 90 -11.65 -0.85 9.92
N LEU A 91 -12.96 -0.80 10.19
CA LEU A 91 -13.93 -1.72 9.62
C LEU A 91 -14.19 -1.41 8.14
N ALA A 92 -14.40 -0.15 7.79
CA ALA A 92 -14.49 0.32 6.41
C ALA A 92 -14.38 1.84 6.34
N ARG A 93 -14.05 2.38 5.16
CA ARG A 93 -13.97 3.82 4.89
C ARG A 93 -15.14 4.40 4.11
N ASP A 94 -15.95 3.55 3.52
CA ASP A 94 -17.09 3.94 2.71
C ASP A 94 -18.38 3.26 3.17
N GLN A 95 -19.37 3.19 2.27
CA GLN A 95 -20.71 2.70 2.59
C GLN A 95 -20.73 1.23 3.07
N PHE A 96 -19.65 0.47 2.82
CA PHE A 96 -19.53 -0.90 3.30
C PHE A 96 -19.56 -1.04 4.82
N TYR A 97 -19.20 0.02 5.56
CA TYR A 97 -19.38 0.05 7.02
C TYR A 97 -20.82 -0.29 7.45
N TRP A 98 -21.81 0.18 6.68
CA TRP A 98 -23.22 -0.09 6.97
C TRP A 98 -23.62 -1.54 6.71
N GLU A 99 -22.91 -2.23 5.81
CA GLU A 99 -23.13 -3.66 5.55
C GLU A 99 -22.61 -4.50 6.72
N LEU A 100 -21.41 -4.18 7.24
CA LEU A 100 -20.87 -4.78 8.47
C LEU A 100 -21.76 -4.50 9.68
N LYS A 101 -22.15 -3.24 9.89
CA LYS A 101 -23.06 -2.86 10.99
C LYS A 101 -24.40 -3.61 10.90
N ARG A 102 -24.95 -3.74 9.68
CA ARG A 102 -26.19 -4.50 9.46
C ARG A 102 -25.99 -5.99 9.75
N ALA A 103 -24.86 -6.58 9.33
CA ALA A 103 -24.50 -7.96 9.62
C ALA A 103 -24.46 -8.21 11.13
N ALA A 104 -23.69 -7.40 11.87
CA ALA A 104 -23.61 -7.47 13.33
C ALA A 104 -24.98 -7.32 14.00
N THR A 105 -25.79 -6.35 13.56
CA THR A 105 -27.15 -6.17 14.10
C THR A 105 -28.04 -7.40 13.91
N LEU A 106 -27.90 -8.12 12.80
CA LEU A 106 -28.69 -9.33 12.52
C LEU A 106 -28.27 -10.53 13.39
N GLY A 107 -26.99 -10.64 13.72
CA GLY A 107 -26.48 -11.64 14.66
C GLY A 107 -26.44 -11.17 16.11
N GLU A 108 -27.12 -10.07 16.45
CA GLU A 108 -27.17 -9.52 17.82
C GLU A 108 -25.78 -9.15 18.40
N CYS A 109 -24.82 -8.84 17.53
CA CYS A 109 -23.47 -8.44 17.88
C CYS A 109 -23.34 -6.92 18.13
N GLU A 110 -22.73 -6.54 19.23
CA GLU A 110 -22.46 -5.15 19.62
C GLU A 110 -21.10 -4.66 19.09
N LEU A 111 -21.04 -3.44 18.56
CA LEU A 111 -19.79 -2.84 18.10
C LEU A 111 -19.15 -2.06 19.25
N ALA A 112 -17.86 -2.30 19.49
CA ALA A 112 -17.06 -1.55 20.46
C ALA A 112 -15.80 -0.97 19.80
N PHE A 113 -15.40 0.23 20.23
CA PHE A 113 -14.24 0.92 19.67
C PHE A 113 -13.29 1.39 20.77
N VAL A 114 -11.98 1.33 20.50
CA VAL A 114 -10.96 1.92 21.39
C VAL A 114 -11.06 3.45 21.38
N GLU A 115 -11.21 4.03 20.19
CA GLU A 115 -11.52 5.43 19.98
C GLU A 115 -12.98 5.54 19.53
N GLU A 116 -13.83 6.02 20.45
CA GLU A 116 -15.26 6.09 20.17
C GLU A 116 -15.58 7.05 19.02
N PRO A 117 -16.33 6.59 18.00
CA PRO A 117 -16.81 7.47 16.95
C PRO A 117 -17.81 8.49 17.53
N PRO A 118 -18.04 9.63 16.87
CA PRO A 118 -19.02 10.60 17.33
C PRO A 118 -20.41 9.96 17.49
N GLU A 119 -21.05 10.15 18.65
CA GLU A 119 -22.38 9.60 18.96
C GLU A 119 -23.47 10.10 17.99
N ASP A 120 -23.31 11.31 17.45
CA ASP A 120 -24.29 11.94 16.55
C ASP A 120 -24.19 11.36 15.12
N GLU A 121 -25.23 10.64 14.70
CA GLU A 121 -25.32 9.97 13.40
C GLU A 121 -25.12 10.93 12.21
N LEU A 122 -25.54 12.20 12.34
CA LEU A 122 -25.32 13.22 11.32
C LEU A 122 -23.85 13.62 11.24
N THR A 123 -23.21 13.88 12.39
CA THR A 123 -21.78 14.19 12.50
C THR A 123 -20.93 13.06 11.96
N PHE A 124 -21.27 11.81 12.32
CA PHE A 124 -20.66 10.60 11.78
C PHE A 124 -20.74 10.56 10.25
N ARG A 125 -21.93 10.74 9.67
CA ARG A 125 -22.14 10.72 8.22
C ARG A 125 -21.40 11.86 7.50
N VAL A 126 -21.40 13.06 8.07
CA VAL A 126 -20.71 14.22 7.50
C VAL A 126 -19.20 14.02 7.52
N GLN A 127 -18.64 13.60 8.66
CA GLN A 127 -17.21 13.31 8.79
C GLN A 127 -16.78 12.25 7.78
N ARG A 128 -17.54 11.16 7.64
CA ARG A 128 -17.26 10.11 6.64
C ARG A 128 -17.32 10.59 5.20
N ALA A 129 -18.32 11.39 4.86
CA ALA A 129 -18.44 11.95 3.53
C ALA A 129 -17.25 12.85 3.19
N VAL A 130 -16.82 13.68 4.15
CA VAL A 130 -15.65 14.56 4.00
C VAL A 130 -14.36 13.77 3.90
N GLU A 131 -14.11 12.82 4.81
CA GLU A 131 -12.90 11.99 4.79
C GLU A 131 -12.78 11.17 3.51
N SER A 132 -13.89 10.58 3.06
CA SER A 132 -13.96 9.83 1.80
C SER A 132 -13.67 10.72 0.60
N ASP A 133 -14.23 11.93 0.56
CA ASP A 133 -14.00 12.91 -0.51
C ASP A 133 -12.55 13.43 -0.51
N VAL A 134 -11.97 13.73 0.67
CA VAL A 134 -10.56 14.13 0.80
C VAL A 134 -9.63 13.02 0.30
N LYS A 135 -9.82 11.79 0.78
CA LYS A 135 -9.05 10.61 0.34
C LYS A 135 -9.19 10.37 -1.16
N ARG A 136 -10.41 10.47 -1.70
CA ARG A 136 -10.66 10.30 -3.13
C ARG A 136 -9.92 11.35 -3.94
N ARG A 137 -9.98 12.62 -3.54
CA ARG A 137 -9.25 13.71 -4.21
C ARG A 137 -7.74 13.51 -4.14
N GLU A 138 -7.20 12.95 -3.06
CA GLU A 138 -5.78 12.58 -2.98
C GLU A 138 -5.42 11.48 -3.97
N ILE A 139 -6.26 10.44 -4.10
CA ILE A 139 -6.07 9.35 -5.07
C ILE A 139 -6.17 9.89 -6.50
N GLU A 140 -7.22 10.64 -6.84
CA GLU A 140 -7.42 11.26 -8.15
C GLU A 140 -6.27 12.18 -8.52
N LYS A 141 -5.78 13.01 -7.58
CA LYS A 141 -4.60 13.86 -7.81
C LYS A 141 -3.34 13.04 -8.04
N SER A 142 -3.17 11.95 -7.30
CA SER A 142 -2.01 11.07 -7.46
C SER A 142 -2.04 10.36 -8.81
N GLN A 143 -3.19 9.83 -9.22
CA GLN A 143 -3.42 9.24 -10.54
C GLN A 143 -3.20 10.27 -11.64
N ALA A 144 -3.84 11.44 -11.56
CA ALA A 144 -3.64 12.52 -12.55
C ALA A 144 -2.18 12.99 -12.62
N ALA A 145 -1.43 12.96 -11.52
CA ALA A 145 0.00 13.28 -11.53
C ALA A 145 0.85 12.20 -12.19
N LEU A 146 0.47 10.92 -12.07
CA LEU A 146 1.09 9.80 -12.78
C LEU A 146 0.74 9.85 -14.27
N ASP A 147 -0.54 10.00 -14.61
CA ASP A 147 -1.02 10.11 -15.99
C ASP A 147 -0.37 11.30 -16.70
N ALA A 148 -0.31 12.47 -16.04
CA ALA A 148 0.36 13.64 -16.62
C ALA A 148 1.88 13.47 -16.76
N ARG A 149 2.51 12.59 -15.99
CA ARG A 149 3.93 12.23 -16.18
C ARG A 149 4.09 11.27 -17.36
N GLU A 150 3.21 10.28 -17.48
CA GLU A 150 3.19 9.33 -18.58
C GLU A 150 2.89 10.02 -19.92
N GLU A 151 1.89 10.90 -19.98
CA GLU A 151 1.54 11.69 -21.17
C GLU A 151 2.67 12.64 -21.61
N ARG A 152 3.49 13.13 -20.67
CA ARG A 152 4.66 13.97 -20.95
C ARG A 152 5.90 13.16 -21.32
N GLY A 153 5.88 11.84 -21.18
CA GLY A 153 7.05 10.98 -21.34
C GLY A 153 8.11 11.18 -20.25
N ASP A 154 7.70 11.66 -19.06
CA ASP A 154 8.58 11.80 -17.91
C ASP A 154 8.99 10.40 -17.40
N ASP A 155 10.22 10.25 -16.92
CA ASP A 155 10.70 9.00 -16.35
C ASP A 155 10.02 8.70 -15.01
N HIS A 156 9.66 7.44 -14.79
CA HIS A 156 8.93 7.01 -13.59
C HIS A 156 9.66 5.88 -12.84
N GLY A 157 9.51 5.87 -11.52
CA GLY A 157 10.12 4.87 -10.63
C GLY A 157 11.54 5.22 -10.17
N ARG A 158 12.21 4.24 -9.55
CA ARG A 158 13.59 4.41 -9.04
C ARG A 158 14.57 4.53 -10.23
N PRO A 159 15.44 5.55 -10.27
CA PRO A 159 16.47 5.66 -11.29
C PRO A 159 17.34 4.39 -11.39
N PRO A 160 17.60 3.89 -12.60
CA PRO A 160 18.56 2.81 -12.83
C PRO A 160 19.97 3.19 -12.37
N PHE A 161 20.82 2.18 -12.19
CA PHE A 161 22.21 2.35 -11.75
C PHE A 161 22.98 3.37 -12.61
N GLY A 162 23.68 4.32 -11.99
CA GLY A 162 24.39 5.38 -12.70
C GLY A 162 23.50 6.46 -13.33
N LEU A 163 22.18 6.47 -13.07
CA LEU A 163 21.27 7.54 -13.45
C LEU A 163 20.65 8.17 -12.20
N ARG A 164 20.29 9.45 -12.31
CA ARG A 164 19.57 10.20 -11.28
C ARG A 164 18.49 11.06 -11.93
N PHE A 165 17.53 11.56 -11.16
CA PHE A 165 16.62 12.57 -11.70
C PHE A 165 17.35 13.89 -11.98
N ASP A 166 16.91 14.60 -13.03
CA ASP A 166 17.25 16.00 -13.27
C ASP A 166 16.71 16.90 -12.15
N GLU A 167 17.12 18.17 -12.14
CA GLU A 167 16.73 19.14 -11.11
C GLU A 167 15.21 19.33 -11.02
N ASP A 168 14.51 19.13 -12.15
CA ASP A 168 13.06 19.22 -12.26
C ASP A 168 12.33 17.93 -11.84
N GLY A 169 13.05 16.84 -11.57
CA GLY A 169 12.49 15.56 -11.16
C GLY A 169 11.69 14.84 -12.26
N ARG A 170 11.98 15.14 -13.53
CA ARG A 170 11.21 14.70 -14.70
C ARG A 170 11.92 13.64 -15.52
N ARG A 171 13.24 13.73 -15.65
CA ARG A 171 14.01 12.81 -16.51
C ARG A 171 15.18 12.22 -15.76
N TRP A 172 15.51 10.98 -16.09
CA TRP A 172 16.75 10.37 -15.65
C TRP A 172 17.91 10.87 -16.50
N VAL A 173 18.85 11.53 -15.84
CA VAL A 173 20.10 12.03 -16.41
C VAL A 173 21.28 11.26 -15.82
N PRO A 174 22.44 11.24 -16.52
CA PRO A 174 23.67 10.64 -16.01
C PRO A 174 24.04 11.13 -14.62
N ASP A 175 24.30 10.22 -13.69
CA ASP A 175 24.94 10.56 -12.43
C ASP A 175 26.45 10.71 -12.65
N ARG A 176 26.87 11.97 -12.79
CA ARG A 176 28.26 12.37 -13.03
C ARG A 176 29.08 12.50 -11.74
N GLU A 177 28.43 12.55 -10.60
CA GLU A 177 29.10 12.82 -9.32
C GLU A 177 29.63 11.54 -8.67
N SER A 178 28.86 10.45 -8.75
CA SER A 178 29.24 9.16 -8.18
C SER A 178 30.26 8.37 -9.02
N GLY A 179 30.37 8.69 -10.32
CA GLY A 179 31.12 7.90 -11.28
C GLY A 179 30.41 6.61 -11.74
N GLU A 180 29.24 6.31 -11.18
CA GLU A 180 28.49 5.08 -11.49
C GLU A 180 28.00 5.05 -12.95
N PHE A 181 27.73 6.20 -13.57
CA PHE A 181 27.39 6.26 -14.99
C PHE A 181 28.54 5.77 -15.89
N ALA A 182 29.79 6.13 -15.54
CA ALA A 182 30.97 5.67 -16.26
C ALA A 182 31.14 4.15 -16.10
N THR A 183 30.91 3.64 -14.89
CA THR A 183 30.89 2.19 -14.62
C THR A 183 29.80 1.48 -15.42
N ALA A 184 28.62 2.07 -15.59
CA ALA A 184 27.55 1.50 -16.41
C ALA A 184 27.94 1.43 -17.89
N LEU A 185 28.61 2.45 -18.43
CA LEU A 185 29.15 2.41 -19.80
C LEU A 185 30.24 1.35 -19.96
N GLU A 186 31.08 1.18 -18.95
CA GLU A 186 32.10 0.13 -18.93
C GLU A 186 31.47 -1.26 -18.96
N VAL A 187 30.41 -1.49 -18.18
CA VAL A 187 29.62 -2.73 -18.23
C VAL A 187 29.08 -3.00 -19.64
N VAL A 188 28.52 -1.98 -20.31
CA VAL A 188 28.03 -2.10 -21.69
C VAL A 188 29.17 -2.49 -22.63
N ARG A 189 30.31 -1.79 -22.55
CA ARG A 189 31.50 -2.04 -23.36
C ARG A 189 32.01 -3.47 -23.19
N CYS A 190 32.23 -3.94 -21.96
CA CYS A 190 32.72 -5.29 -21.70
C CYS A 190 31.80 -6.36 -22.31
N ARG A 191 30.48 -6.15 -22.28
CA ARG A 191 29.53 -7.08 -22.89
C ARG A 191 29.53 -7.04 -24.41
N GLU A 192 29.72 -5.88 -25.03
CA GLU A 192 29.87 -5.77 -26.49
C GLU A 192 31.20 -6.37 -26.98
N GLU A 193 32.26 -6.29 -26.17
CA GLU A 193 33.55 -6.96 -26.40
C GLU A 193 33.49 -8.50 -26.17
N GLY A 194 32.35 -9.02 -25.70
CA GLY A 194 32.09 -10.46 -25.60
C GLY A 194 32.56 -11.13 -24.30
N LEU A 195 32.94 -10.36 -23.27
CA LEU A 195 33.30 -10.91 -21.95
C LEU A 195 32.12 -11.68 -21.35
N SER A 196 32.35 -12.61 -20.42
CA SER A 196 31.27 -13.30 -19.68
C SER A 196 30.73 -12.44 -18.54
N TRP A 197 29.52 -12.73 -18.02
CA TRP A 197 28.92 -11.91 -16.95
C TRP A 197 29.75 -11.96 -15.67
N ARG A 198 30.49 -13.05 -15.49
CA ARG A 198 31.44 -13.21 -14.39
C ARG A 198 32.65 -12.29 -14.58
N ASP A 199 33.22 -12.25 -15.77
CA ASP A 199 34.37 -11.39 -16.07
C ASP A 199 33.98 -9.91 -15.97
N VAL A 200 32.75 -9.54 -16.37
CA VAL A 200 32.23 -8.18 -16.18
C VAL A 200 32.11 -7.81 -14.69
N GLU A 201 31.65 -8.74 -13.85
CA GLU A 201 31.59 -8.51 -12.39
C GLU A 201 33.00 -8.36 -11.79
N GLU A 202 33.96 -9.17 -12.24
CA GLU A 202 35.37 -9.09 -11.81
C GLU A 202 36.04 -7.78 -12.27
N GLU A 203 35.75 -7.30 -13.47
CA GLU A 203 36.35 -6.09 -14.05
C GLU A 203 35.72 -4.79 -13.51
N THR A 204 34.40 -4.76 -13.35
CA THR A 204 33.66 -3.52 -13.02
C THR A 204 33.22 -3.42 -11.56
N GLY A 205 33.29 -4.53 -10.82
CA GLY A 205 32.75 -4.62 -9.45
C GLY A 205 31.22 -4.58 -9.38
N VAL A 206 30.52 -4.52 -10.51
CA VAL A 206 29.05 -4.51 -10.58
C VAL A 206 28.54 -5.95 -10.56
N SER A 207 27.61 -6.24 -9.64
CA SER A 207 27.04 -7.59 -9.53
C SER A 207 26.39 -8.04 -10.84
N ARG A 208 26.42 -9.35 -11.11
CA ARG A 208 25.85 -9.93 -12.34
C ARG A 208 24.40 -9.53 -12.63
N SER A 209 23.57 -9.40 -11.60
CA SER A 209 22.17 -8.99 -11.77
C SER A 209 22.05 -7.53 -12.21
N THR A 210 22.81 -6.63 -11.58
CA THR A 210 22.85 -5.21 -11.93
C THR A 210 23.47 -5.01 -13.31
N ALA A 211 24.56 -5.71 -13.63
CA ALA A 211 25.22 -5.64 -14.93
C ALA A 211 24.29 -6.05 -16.08
N ARG A 212 23.47 -7.10 -15.88
CA ARG A 212 22.44 -7.49 -16.84
C ARG A 212 21.38 -6.40 -17.00
N GLY A 213 20.89 -5.84 -15.90
CA GLY A 213 19.91 -4.75 -15.93
C GLY A 213 20.41 -3.48 -16.62
N ILE A 214 21.72 -3.18 -16.51
CA ILE A 214 22.38 -2.10 -17.26
C ILE A 214 22.39 -2.43 -18.77
N TYR A 215 22.83 -3.63 -19.14
CA TYR A 215 22.95 -4.03 -20.54
C TYR A 215 21.59 -4.14 -21.27
N ASP A 216 20.54 -4.56 -20.57
CA ASP A 216 19.17 -4.57 -21.11
C ASP A 216 18.70 -3.15 -21.50
N ARG A 217 19.26 -2.12 -20.86
CA ARG A 217 19.00 -0.70 -21.11
C ARG A 217 20.14 0.01 -21.87
N ARG A 218 21.08 -0.74 -22.48
CA ARG A 218 22.32 -0.21 -23.08
C ARG A 218 22.11 0.96 -24.04
N GLU A 219 21.05 0.90 -24.87
CA GLU A 219 20.76 1.95 -25.87
C GLU A 219 20.56 3.31 -25.20
N ARG A 220 19.94 3.33 -24.01
CA ARG A 220 19.73 4.55 -23.23
C ARG A 220 21.05 5.12 -22.72
N TYR A 221 21.92 4.29 -22.14
CA TYR A 221 23.24 4.73 -21.67
C TYR A 221 24.10 5.28 -22.80
N LEU A 222 24.07 4.64 -23.98
CA LEU A 222 24.81 5.09 -25.16
C LEU A 222 24.26 6.43 -25.69
N GLN A 223 22.94 6.60 -25.77
CA GLN A 223 22.32 7.86 -26.16
C GLN A 223 22.71 9.02 -25.24
N GLU A 224 22.70 8.80 -23.91
CA GLU A 224 23.10 9.81 -22.94
C GLU A 224 24.60 10.14 -23.00
N ALA A 225 25.44 9.16 -23.35
CA ALA A 225 26.87 9.38 -23.59
C ALA A 225 27.12 10.22 -24.85
N GLU A 226 26.41 9.94 -25.94
CA GLU A 226 26.49 10.70 -27.20
C GLU A 226 25.97 12.13 -27.05
N ALA A 227 24.84 12.31 -26.36
CA ALA A 227 24.25 13.62 -26.10
C ALA A 227 25.15 14.53 -25.24
N SER A 228 26.11 13.96 -24.51
CA SER A 228 27.06 14.70 -23.66
C SER A 228 28.33 15.14 -24.39
N VAL A 229 28.54 14.70 -25.63
CA VAL A 229 29.72 15.04 -26.47
C VAL A 229 29.37 16.10 -27.53
N SER A 230 28.09 16.40 -27.73
CA SER A 230 27.58 17.46 -28.62
C SER A 230 27.31 18.77 -27.90
#